data_AF-A0A3B9XZG5-F1
#
_entry.id   AF-A0A3B9XZG5-F1
#
_cell.length_a   1.000
_cell.length_b   1.000
_cell.length_c   1.000
_cell.angle_alpha   90.00
_cell.angle_beta   90.00
_cell.angle_gamma   90.00
#
_symmetry.space_group_name_H-M   'P 1'
#
loop_
_entity.id
_entity.type
_entity.pdbx_description
1 polymer ?
#
loop_
_entity_poly.entity_id
_entity_poly.type
_entity_poly.pdbx_seq_one_letter_code
_entity_poly.pdbx_strand_id
1 'polypeptide(L)'
;LITHAHSDHLIGFPFFAPLFEASTHIDCFGPSLAGRNIEQLVTPLMSPPYFPVDIRKLPSQRTFHIVDDEQYIIWRHGYGSKPHIVFDQKDTKGAEVCVYIKYTHSHPLNGAILYRIEYAGRRVVYATDVEVE
;
A
#
# COMPACT_ATOMS: atom_id res chain seq x y z
N LEU A 1 2.60 0.62 1.71
CA LEU A 1 2.33 -0.40 0.66
C LEU A 1 1.71 -1.60 1.36
N ILE A 2 0.58 -2.12 0.87
CA ILE A 2 -0.12 -3.29 1.42
C ILE A 2 -0.27 -4.31 0.29
N THR A 3 0.13 -5.56 0.52
CA THR A 3 0.14 -6.62 -0.49
C THR A 3 -1.24 -7.24 -0.64
N HIS A 4 -1.84 -7.65 0.48
CA HIS A 4 -3.18 -8.21 0.57
C HIS A 4 -3.76 -8.00 1.98
N ALA A 5 -4.96 -8.53 2.24
CA ALA A 5 -5.74 -8.24 3.44
C ALA A 5 -5.94 -9.45 4.37
N HIS A 6 -4.95 -10.32 4.47
CA HIS A 6 -4.91 -11.25 5.60
C HIS A 6 -4.62 -10.51 6.90
N SER A 7 -5.16 -11.04 8.00
CA SER A 7 -5.14 -10.37 9.29
C SER A 7 -3.71 -10.12 9.77
N ASP A 8 -2.78 -11.04 9.58
CA ASP A 8 -1.37 -10.91 9.94
C ASP A 8 -0.62 -9.82 9.15
N HIS A 9 -1.09 -9.45 7.95
CA HIS A 9 -0.58 -8.31 7.18
C HIS A 9 -1.17 -6.96 7.61
N LEU A 10 -2.31 -6.96 8.31
CA LEU A 10 -3.03 -5.75 8.73
C LEU A 10 -3.07 -5.52 10.25
N ILE A 11 -2.75 -6.53 11.06
CA ILE A 11 -2.91 -6.49 12.53
C ILE A 11 -1.98 -5.46 13.19
N GLY A 12 -0.86 -5.14 12.55
CA GLY A 12 0.03 -4.07 13.01
C GLY A 12 -0.49 -2.66 12.71
N PHE A 13 -1.43 -2.52 11.77
CA PHE A 13 -1.90 -1.22 11.30
C PHE A 13 -2.53 -0.37 12.43
N PRO A 14 -3.41 -0.89 13.30
CA PRO A 14 -3.95 -0.11 14.42
C PRO A 14 -2.91 0.43 15.41
N PHE A 15 -1.70 -0.14 15.42
CA PHE A 15 -0.59 0.25 16.30
C PHE A 15 0.50 1.04 15.57
N PHE A 16 0.29 1.37 14.30
CA PHE A 16 1.24 2.15 13.52
C PHE A 16 1.26 3.59 14.05
N ALA A 17 2.27 3.91 14.89
CA ALA A 17 2.38 5.18 15.60
C ALA A 17 2.10 6.44 14.76
N PRO A 18 2.55 6.54 13.48
CA PRO A 18 2.27 7.71 12.65
C PRO A 18 0.78 7.99 12.42
N LEU A 19 -0.12 7.02 12.61
CA LEU A 19 -1.57 7.25 12.55
C LEU A 19 -2.06 8.26 13.58
N PHE A 20 -1.38 8.35 14.73
CA PHE A 20 -1.76 9.18 15.88
C PHE A 20 -1.10 10.56 15.88
N GLU A 21 -0.24 10.83 14.89
CA GLU A 21 0.51 12.09 14.78
C GLU A 21 -0.15 13.06 13.80
N ALA A 22 -0.54 14.25 14.27
CA ALA A 22 -1.26 15.24 13.45
C ALA A 22 -0.43 15.81 12.29
N SER A 23 0.91 15.83 12.42
CA SER A 23 1.82 16.32 11.38
C SER A 23 2.05 15.31 10.24
N THR A 24 1.54 14.09 10.39
CA THR A 24 1.83 13.00 9.45
C THR A 24 0.82 12.96 8.31
N HIS A 25 1.35 12.82 7.09
CA HIS A 25 0.59 12.43 5.91
C HIS A 25 1.01 11.01 5.51
N ILE A 26 0.03 10.12 5.30
CA ILE A 26 0.27 8.72 4.97
C ILE A 26 -0.42 8.40 3.63
N ASP A 27 0.38 7.99 2.64
CA ASP A 27 -0.12 7.42 1.41
C ASP A 27 -0.16 5.88 1.51
N CYS A 28 -1.38 5.35 1.54
CA CYS A 28 -1.64 3.91 1.58
C CYS A 28 -1.91 3.41 0.16
N PHE A 29 -1.09 2.48 -0.33
CA PHE A 29 -1.28 1.82 -1.62
C PHE A 29 -1.60 0.35 -1.42
N GLY A 30 -2.60 -0.15 -2.15
CA GLY A 30 -2.88 -1.57 -2.25
C GLY A 30 -3.97 -1.89 -3.26
N PRO A 31 -4.24 -3.18 -3.48
CA PRO A 31 -5.23 -3.63 -4.45
C PRO A 31 -6.67 -3.35 -4.01
N SER A 32 -7.60 -3.51 -4.95
CA SER A 32 -9.00 -3.81 -4.64
C SER A 32 -9.12 -5.32 -4.43
N LEU A 33 -9.61 -5.75 -3.26
CA LEU A 33 -9.73 -7.16 -2.87
C LEU A 33 -11.18 -7.47 -2.54
N ALA A 34 -11.76 -8.47 -3.20
CA ALA A 34 -13.16 -8.84 -3.04
C ALA A 34 -14.11 -7.62 -3.13
N GLY A 35 -13.86 -6.71 -4.07
CA GLY A 35 -14.65 -5.49 -4.28
C GLY A 35 -14.46 -4.39 -3.23
N ARG A 36 -13.47 -4.51 -2.34
CA ARG A 36 -13.14 -3.50 -1.33
C ARG A 36 -11.74 -2.95 -1.52
N ASN A 37 -11.61 -1.63 -1.44
CA ASN A 37 -10.30 -0.99 -1.38
C ASN A 37 -9.68 -1.13 0.04
N ILE A 38 -8.41 -0.76 0.17
CA ILE A 38 -7.69 -0.82 1.44
C ILE A 38 -8.39 -0.05 2.56
N GLU A 39 -8.91 1.15 2.29
CA GLU A 39 -9.60 1.97 3.30
C GLU A 39 -10.78 1.21 3.92
N GLN A 40 -11.59 0.57 3.07
CA GLN A 40 -12.74 -0.23 3.46
C GLN A 40 -12.34 -1.50 4.22
N LEU A 41 -11.13 -2.02 4.00
CA LEU A 41 -10.61 -3.21 4.68
C LEU A 41 -10.02 -2.87 6.06
N VAL A 42 -9.30 -1.75 6.19
CA VAL A 42 -8.68 -1.36 7.47
C VAL A 42 -9.62 -0.63 8.41
N THR A 43 -10.65 0.05 7.91
CA THR A 43 -11.59 0.80 8.76
C THR A 43 -12.28 -0.08 9.82
N PRO A 44 -12.82 -1.27 9.49
CA PRO A 44 -13.42 -2.15 10.49
C PRO A 44 -12.41 -2.69 11.51
N LEU A 45 -11.15 -2.93 11.10
CA LEU A 45 -10.07 -3.37 11.99
C LEU A 45 -9.72 -2.29 13.02
N MET A 46 -9.92 -1.02 12.66
CA MET A 46 -9.76 0.13 13.52
C MET A 46 -11.12 0.68 13.94
N SER A 47 -12.08 -0.15 14.35
CA SER A 47 -13.39 0.31 14.85
C SER A 47 -13.93 -0.66 15.91
N PRO A 48 -14.80 -0.23 16.84
CA PRO A 48 -15.44 -1.15 17.78
C PRO A 48 -16.24 -2.24 17.03
N PRO A 49 -16.25 -3.49 17.51
CA PRO A 49 -15.64 -3.98 18.75
C PRO A 49 -14.15 -4.37 18.64
N TYR A 50 -13.53 -4.26 17.46
CA TYR A 50 -12.18 -4.76 17.21
C TYR A 50 -11.07 -3.82 17.69
N PHE A 51 -11.33 -2.50 17.69
CA PHE A 51 -10.40 -1.49 18.19
C PHE A 51 -11.17 -0.30 18.79
N PRO A 52 -10.63 0.37 19.83
CA PRO A 52 -11.38 1.40 20.56
C PRO A 52 -11.65 2.68 19.76
N VAL A 53 -10.89 2.96 18.70
CA VAL A 53 -10.94 4.23 17.98
C VAL A 53 -11.05 4.02 16.48
N ASP A 54 -12.08 4.65 15.88
CA ASP A 54 -12.28 4.73 14.44
C ASP A 54 -11.10 5.44 13.75
N ILE A 55 -10.51 4.84 12.70
CA ILE A 55 -9.42 5.47 11.94
C ILE A 55 -9.76 6.90 11.49
N ARG A 56 -11.02 7.18 11.16
CA ARG A 56 -11.49 8.51 10.71
C ARG A 56 -11.42 9.57 11.80
N LYS A 57 -11.29 9.18 13.07
CA LYS A 57 -11.13 10.08 14.21
C LYS A 57 -9.66 10.37 14.54
N LEU A 58 -8.71 9.70 13.88
CA LEU A 58 -7.29 9.88 14.14
C LEU A 58 -6.74 11.12 13.43
N PRO A 59 -5.79 11.84 14.06
CA PRO A 59 -5.38 13.18 13.63
C PRO A 59 -4.48 13.20 12.39
N SER A 60 -3.86 12.07 12.00
CA SER A 60 -3.05 12.02 10.77
C SER A 60 -3.91 12.22 9.52
N GLN A 61 -3.29 12.76 8.47
CA GLN A 61 -3.90 12.80 7.15
C GLN A 61 -3.55 11.52 6.39
N ARG A 62 -4.55 10.94 5.72
CA ARG A 62 -4.39 9.66 5.01
C ARG A 62 -4.99 9.77 3.62
N THR A 63 -4.28 9.27 2.62
CA THR A 63 -4.80 9.09 1.25
C THR A 63 -4.67 7.63 0.87
N PHE A 64 -5.76 7.05 0.40
CA PHE A 64 -5.80 5.66 -0.04
C PHE A 64 -5.80 5.60 -1.56
N HIS A 65 -4.85 4.87 -2.11
CA HIS A 65 -4.64 4.69 -3.53
C HIS A 65 -4.89 3.24 -3.88
N ILE A 66 -5.79 3.02 -4.83
CA ILE A 66 -5.97 1.71 -5.46
C ILE A 66 -4.89 1.58 -6.52
N VAL A 67 -4.13 0.50 -6.45
CA VAL A 67 -3.16 0.13 -7.47
C VAL A 67 -3.47 -1.24 -8.04
N ASP A 68 -3.13 -1.43 -9.30
CA ASP A 68 -3.37 -2.67 -10.03
C ASP A 68 -2.15 -3.04 -10.89
N ASP A 69 -2.22 -4.19 -11.55
CA ASP A 69 -1.23 -4.66 -12.50
C ASP A 69 -0.91 -3.57 -13.56
N GLU A 70 0.33 -3.58 -14.04
CA GLU A 70 0.86 -2.62 -15.04
C GLU A 70 0.93 -1.15 -14.60
N GLN A 71 0.66 -0.85 -13.33
CA GLN A 71 0.89 0.48 -12.76
C GLN A 71 2.25 0.59 -12.07
N TYR A 72 2.73 1.82 -11.95
CA TYR A 72 3.96 2.16 -11.24
C TYR A 72 3.71 3.32 -10.31
N ILE A 73 4.27 3.26 -9.09
CA ILE A 73 4.27 4.40 -8.17
C ILE A 73 5.64 5.05 -8.24
N ILE A 74 5.68 6.35 -8.52
CA ILE A 74 6.93 7.09 -8.65
C ILE A 74 6.99 8.26 -7.67
N TRP A 75 8.20 8.50 -7.16
CA TRP A 75 8.59 9.75 -6.51
C TRP A 75 9.74 10.35 -7.31
N ARG A 76 9.55 11.58 -7.78
CA ARG A 76 10.58 12.30 -8.55
C ARG A 76 11.55 13.10 -7.69
N HIS A 77 11.15 13.45 -6.46
CA HIS A 77 11.89 14.39 -5.62
C HIS A 77 11.92 13.93 -4.16
N GLY A 78 12.72 12.91 -3.86
CA GLY A 78 13.07 12.49 -2.50
C GLY A 78 11.93 12.35 -1.50
N TYR A 79 12.32 12.32 -0.22
CA TYR A 79 11.40 12.24 0.91
C TYR A 79 10.48 13.47 0.98
N GLY A 80 9.18 13.22 1.18
CA GLY A 80 8.16 14.28 1.28
C GLY A 80 7.55 14.73 -0.05
N SER A 81 8.04 14.23 -1.20
CA SER A 81 7.35 14.48 -2.47
C SER A 81 6.05 13.69 -2.61
N LYS A 82 5.12 14.26 -3.36
CA LYS A 82 3.85 13.59 -3.67
C LYS A 82 4.10 12.39 -4.60
N PRO A 83 3.53 11.21 -4.30
CA PRO A 83 3.56 10.08 -5.21
C PRO A 83 2.74 10.35 -6.46
N HIS A 84 3.16 9.76 -7.59
CA HIS A 84 2.37 9.69 -8.80
C HIS A 84 2.19 8.23 -9.23
N ILE A 85 0.97 7.87 -9.61
CA ILE A 85 0.70 6.60 -10.28
C ILE A 85 0.79 6.86 -11.78
N VAL A 86 1.64 6.09 -12.46
CA VAL A 86 1.82 6.13 -13.92
C VAL A 86 1.51 4.76 -14.52
N PHE A 87 1.20 4.73 -15.81
CA PHE A 87 0.68 3.55 -16.50
C PHE A 87 1.65 3.02 -17.57
N ASP A 88 2.64 3.82 -17.98
CA ASP A 88 3.64 3.41 -18.96
C ASP A 88 5.01 3.36 -18.28
N GLN A 89 5.76 2.28 -18.51
CA GLN A 89 7.10 2.12 -17.98
C GLN A 89 8.02 3.28 -18.38
N LYS A 90 7.82 3.89 -19.55
CA LYS A 90 8.62 5.04 -19.99
C LYS A 90 8.49 6.24 -19.04
N ASP A 91 7.35 6.39 -18.37
CA ASP A 91 7.08 7.49 -17.45
C ASP A 91 7.83 7.32 -16.12
N THR A 92 8.33 6.12 -15.83
CA THR A 92 9.20 5.87 -14.67
C THR A 92 10.60 6.48 -14.83
N LYS A 93 10.98 6.88 -16.06
CA LYS A 93 12.30 7.46 -16.33
C LYS A 93 12.50 8.74 -15.52
N GLY A 94 13.65 8.84 -14.87
CA GLY A 94 14.01 9.97 -14.01
C GLY A 94 13.24 10.04 -12.69
N ALA A 95 12.49 9.00 -12.32
CA ALA A 95 12.02 8.84 -10.96
C ALA A 95 13.19 8.50 -10.04
N GLU A 96 13.21 9.08 -8.85
CA GLU A 96 14.20 8.78 -7.81
C GLU A 96 13.85 7.46 -7.12
N VAL A 97 12.58 7.28 -6.78
CA VAL A 97 12.01 6.01 -6.30
C VAL A 97 10.96 5.55 -7.32
N CYS A 98 11.02 4.28 -7.71
CA CYS A 98 10.01 3.65 -8.54
C CYS A 98 9.57 2.32 -7.92
N VAL A 99 8.27 2.14 -7.74
CA VAL A 99 7.66 0.90 -7.27
C VAL A 99 6.91 0.27 -8.43
N TYR A 100 7.40 -0.88 -8.87
CA TYR A 100 6.74 -1.75 -9.83
C TYR A 100 5.74 -2.62 -9.09
N ILE A 101 4.56 -2.76 -9.67
CA ILE A 101 3.45 -3.55 -9.12
C ILE A 101 3.24 -4.76 -10.01
N LYS A 102 3.07 -5.93 -9.37
CA LYS A 102 2.61 -7.14 -10.04
C LYS A 102 1.48 -7.77 -9.24
N TYR A 103 0.31 -7.92 -9.83
CA TYR A 103 -0.80 -8.66 -9.26
C TYR A 103 -0.58 -10.17 -9.43
N THR A 104 -1.01 -10.94 -8.43
CA THR A 104 -0.97 -12.40 -8.44
C THR A 104 -2.25 -12.99 -7.86
N HIS A 105 -2.64 -14.15 -8.39
CA HIS A 105 -3.72 -14.99 -7.86
C HIS A 105 -3.19 -16.18 -7.04
N SER A 106 -1.88 -16.31 -6.88
CA SER A 106 -1.25 -17.44 -6.18
C SER A 106 -1.73 -17.59 -4.73
N HIS A 107 -1.90 -16.48 -4.02
CA HIS A 107 -2.43 -16.44 -2.65
C HIS A 107 -2.75 -14.98 -2.28
N PRO A 108 -3.85 -14.69 -1.57
CA PRO A 108 -5.04 -15.53 -1.33
C PRO A 108 -5.94 -15.66 -2.57
N LEU A 109 -7.10 -16.34 -2.45
CA LEU A 109 -8.11 -16.47 -3.51
C LEU A 109 -8.50 -15.12 -4.15
N ASN A 110 -8.56 -14.06 -3.34
CA ASN A 110 -8.91 -12.72 -3.79
C ASN A 110 -7.71 -11.93 -4.33
N GLY A 111 -6.55 -12.57 -4.46
CA GLY A 111 -5.29 -12.05 -4.99
C GLY A 111 -4.46 -11.21 -4.03
N ALA A 112 -3.25 -10.91 -4.47
CA ALA A 112 -2.27 -10.10 -3.77
C ALA A 112 -1.43 -9.29 -4.78
N ILE A 113 -0.75 -8.26 -4.27
CA ILE A 113 0.26 -7.50 -5.01
C ILE A 113 1.66 -7.87 -4.51
N LEU A 114 2.58 -8.05 -5.45
CA LEU A 114 4.02 -8.07 -5.26
C LEU A 114 4.58 -6.71 -5.64
N TYR A 115 5.50 -6.18 -4.82
CA TYR A 115 6.15 -4.90 -5.07
C TYR A 115 7.62 -5.12 -5.41
N ARG A 116 8.13 -4.46 -6.46
CA ARG A 116 9.57 -4.27 -6.64
C ARG A 116 9.90 -2.78 -6.50
N ILE A 117 10.69 -2.46 -5.48
CA ILE A 117 11.08 -1.09 -5.15
C ILE A 117 12.48 -0.86 -5.72
N GLU A 118 12.62 0.17 -6.54
CA GLU A 118 13.89 0.64 -7.09
C GLU A 118 14.24 2.02 -6.53
N TYR A 119 15.46 2.16 -6.01
CA TYR A 119 15.99 3.41 -5.47
C TYR A 119 17.52 3.42 -5.56
N ALA A 120 18.11 4.54 -5.99
CA ALA A 120 19.56 4.75 -6.07
C ALA A 120 20.32 3.59 -6.77
N GLY A 121 19.76 3.08 -7.87
CA GLY A 121 20.33 1.96 -8.65
C GLY A 121 20.23 0.59 -7.99
N ARG A 122 19.56 0.47 -6.83
CA ARG A 122 19.32 -0.78 -6.11
C ARG A 122 17.87 -1.20 -6.23
N ARG A 123 17.62 -2.50 -6.06
CA ARG A 123 16.28 -3.10 -6.17
C ARG A 123 16.01 -4.03 -4.99
N VAL A 124 14.80 -3.96 -4.46
CA VAL A 124 14.26 -4.90 -3.47
C VAL A 124 12.92 -5.41 -3.97
N VAL A 125 12.71 -6.72 -3.90
CA VAL A 125 11.42 -7.33 -4.19
C VAL A 125 10.76 -7.72 -2.87
N TYR A 126 9.54 -7.25 -2.67
CA TYR A 126 8.64 -7.62 -1.59
C TYR A 126 7.51 -8.47 -2.18
N ALA A 127 7.75 -9.77 -2.21
CA ALA A 127 6.83 -10.80 -2.66
C ALA A 127 6.63 -11.77 -1.48
N THR A 128 5.66 -11.44 -0.63
CA THR A 128 5.37 -12.18 0.61
C THR A 128 4.64 -13.48 0.28
N ASP A 129 3.52 -13.75 0.94
CA ASP A 129 2.70 -14.93 0.77
C ASP A 129 2.38 -15.18 -0.72
N VAL A 130 3.03 -16.21 -1.25
CA VAL A 130 2.83 -16.74 -2.60
C VAL A 130 2.84 -18.26 -2.48
N GLU A 131 1.86 -18.91 -3.07
CA GLU A 131 1.81 -20.36 -3.16
C GLU A 131 2.18 -20.79 -4.58
N VAL A 132 2.85 -21.94 -4.68
CA VAL A 132 3.13 -22.57 -5.97
C VAL A 132 1.91 -23.40 -6.33
N GLU A 133 1.34 -23.19 -7.52
CA GLU A 133 0.28 -24.04 -8.07
C GLU A 133 0.74 -25.50 -8.23
#